data_AF-A0A6B1KFH5-F1
#
_entry.id   AF-A0A6B1KFH5-F1
#
_cell.length_a   1.000
_cell.length_b   1.000
_cell.length_c   1.000
_cell.angle_alpha   90.00
_cell.angle_beta   90.00
_cell.angle_gamma   90.00
#
_symmetry.space_group_name_H-M   'P 1'
#
loop_
_entity.id
_entity.type
_entity.pdbx_description
1 polymer ?
#
loop_
_entity_poly.entity_id
_entity_poly.type
_entity_poly.pdbx_seq_one_letter_code
_entity_poly.pdbx_strand_id
1 'polypeptide(L)'
;MPPLLRYPTVDELGARAAALVARHPRDARLRRIGTSRAGTPLWLLSVGHGSRQALVVAGPHANEPVGGATVLRLAERALADPRLTEGADATWNLLLCLDPDGLRRNEGWLTGPYALGQYFRNFFRPGFLEQPEWLPDGAAGAALPETRALLEVQDELRPFLQCSLHGVDVGGGFVELTDDLPGLAQRLAHIAARLGIPRELGAYDALYWPGLGPAVYRIPPPRRAGLAAAITEAAVESTWFHPHPHGTITAVVEAPMWGVAAVTDGSPPADREAVLRAVSHTLRHDTGLLRHLLARVRPYLAAVPDAARLLAPVDDYVLVCPGLADAWDPDTGDGAAHPLPPLSTAHLAALRISGRRLALRTAGLLHQLVRAAGDDPAGALPELDRLIDAWCADYRDGCGARWIPVARQAEYQARVVLAAFDLAVRDTPARSRPGEPGWESGAALPMQRE
;
A
#
# COMPACT_ATOMS: atom_id res chain seq x y z
N MET A 1 2.84 -11.88 21.26
CA MET A 1 1.96 -13.04 21.02
C MET A 1 2.60 -14.02 20.03
N PRO A 2 2.06 -15.24 19.79
CA PRO A 2 2.52 -16.03 18.65
C PRO A 2 2.38 -15.22 17.35
N PRO A 3 3.27 -15.42 16.36
CA PRO A 3 3.24 -14.68 15.10
C PRO A 3 1.91 -14.88 14.38
N LEU A 4 1.39 -13.81 13.75
CA LEU A 4 0.22 -13.89 12.90
C LEU A 4 0.57 -14.69 11.62
N LEU A 5 0.02 -15.89 11.52
CA LEU A 5 0.26 -16.79 10.38
C LEU A 5 -0.66 -16.50 9.19
N ARG A 6 -1.70 -15.68 9.41
CA ARG A 6 -2.65 -15.21 8.40
C ARG A 6 -2.92 -13.73 8.55
N TYR A 7 -3.45 -13.11 7.50
CA TYR A 7 -3.90 -11.73 7.58
C TYR A 7 -5.12 -11.63 8.52
N PRO A 8 -5.15 -10.64 9.41
CA PRO A 8 -6.33 -10.37 10.23
C PRO A 8 -7.43 -9.69 9.39
N THR A 9 -8.68 -10.05 9.65
CA THR A 9 -9.86 -9.32 9.17
C THR A 9 -9.98 -7.94 9.84
N VAL A 10 -10.87 -7.08 9.36
CA VAL A 10 -11.11 -5.76 9.96
C VAL A 10 -11.53 -5.90 11.43
N ASP A 11 -12.42 -6.85 11.73
CA ASP A 11 -12.92 -7.05 13.08
C ASP A 11 -11.85 -7.65 14.01
N GLU A 12 -11.01 -8.55 13.48
CA GLU A 12 -9.88 -9.10 14.23
C GLU A 12 -8.81 -8.05 14.55
N LEU A 13 -8.57 -7.08 13.66
CA LEU A 13 -7.68 -5.96 13.94
C LEU A 13 -8.15 -5.17 15.15
N GLY A 14 -9.42 -4.75 15.14
CA GLY A 14 -10.04 -4.00 16.25
C GLY A 14 -10.02 -4.81 17.55
N ALA A 15 -10.44 -6.07 17.51
CA ALA A 15 -10.48 -6.94 18.69
C ALA A 15 -9.08 -7.17 19.30
N ARG A 16 -8.05 -7.38 18.47
CA ARG A 16 -6.66 -7.58 18.94
C ARG A 16 -6.08 -6.31 19.54
N ALA A 17 -6.34 -5.14 18.94
CA ALA A 17 -5.90 -3.86 19.48
C ALA A 17 -6.58 -3.55 20.83
N ALA A 18 -7.90 -3.77 20.93
CA ALA A 18 -8.64 -3.60 22.18
C ALA A 18 -8.12 -4.54 23.29
N ALA A 19 -7.84 -5.80 22.95
CA ALA A 19 -7.26 -6.75 23.89
C ALA A 19 -5.84 -6.35 24.34
N LEU A 20 -5.05 -5.73 23.46
CA LEU A 20 -3.73 -5.20 23.80
C LEU A 20 -3.83 -4.01 24.76
N VAL A 21 -4.76 -3.08 24.52
CA VAL A 21 -5.05 -1.96 25.44
C VAL A 21 -5.54 -2.46 26.80
N ALA A 22 -6.43 -3.45 26.84
CA ALA A 22 -6.93 -4.01 28.10
C ALA A 22 -5.81 -4.64 28.97
N ARG A 23 -4.75 -5.17 28.35
CA ARG A 23 -3.58 -5.72 29.06
C ARG A 23 -2.57 -4.64 29.49
N HIS A 24 -2.53 -3.52 28.77
CA HIS A 24 -1.57 -2.43 28.99
C HIS A 24 -2.28 -1.06 29.10
N PRO A 25 -3.27 -0.89 30.00
CA PRO A 25 -4.13 0.29 30.01
C PRO A 25 -3.39 1.58 30.40
N ARG A 26 -2.19 1.45 31.00
CA ARG A 26 -1.34 2.59 31.32
C ARG A 26 -0.52 3.07 30.14
N ASP A 27 -0.19 2.19 29.18
CA ASP A 27 0.81 2.46 28.14
C ASP A 27 0.23 2.45 26.73
N ALA A 28 -1.03 2.03 26.57
CA ALA A 28 -1.71 1.96 25.30
C ALA A 28 -3.14 2.49 25.37
N ARG A 29 -3.58 3.16 24.30
CA ARG A 29 -4.95 3.65 24.14
C ARG A 29 -5.46 3.36 22.74
N LEU A 30 -6.76 3.12 22.61
CA LEU A 30 -7.43 2.95 21.31
C LEU A 30 -8.49 4.03 21.17
N ARG A 31 -8.39 4.86 20.11
CA ARG A 31 -9.44 5.84 19.79
C ARG A 31 -9.96 5.66 18.38
N ARG A 32 -11.23 6.02 18.18
CA ARG A 32 -11.81 6.16 16.85
C ARG A 32 -11.42 7.53 16.30
N ILE A 33 -10.87 7.57 15.09
CA ILE A 33 -10.46 8.82 14.42
C ILE A 33 -11.46 9.26 13.35
N GLY A 34 -12.35 8.37 12.94
CA GLY A 34 -13.36 8.62 11.92
C GLY A 34 -14.14 7.36 11.61
N THR A 35 -14.88 7.40 10.51
CA THR A 35 -15.63 6.27 9.96
C THR A 35 -15.44 6.24 8.46
N SER A 36 -15.36 5.04 7.89
CA SER A 36 -15.37 4.85 6.44
C SER A 36 -16.71 5.21 5.81
N ARG A 37 -16.76 5.20 4.48
CA ARG A 37 -17.98 5.44 3.69
C ARG A 37 -19.13 4.49 4.05
N ALA A 38 -18.83 3.23 4.36
CA ALA A 38 -19.82 2.24 4.81
C ALA A 38 -20.05 2.25 6.33
N GLY A 39 -19.49 3.23 7.06
CA GLY A 39 -19.70 3.39 8.50
C GLY A 39 -18.79 2.53 9.38
N THR A 40 -17.77 1.89 8.80
CA THR A 40 -16.80 1.10 9.58
C THR A 40 -15.87 2.04 10.37
N PRO A 41 -15.68 1.83 11.69
CA PRO A 41 -14.79 2.69 12.48
C PRO A 41 -13.32 2.62 12.04
N LEU A 42 -12.67 3.79 11.96
CA LEU A 42 -11.22 3.90 11.77
C LEU A 42 -10.55 3.99 13.15
N TRP A 43 -9.74 2.99 13.49
CA TRP A 43 -9.14 2.86 14.81
C TRP A 43 -7.66 3.24 14.80
N LEU A 44 -7.27 4.13 15.71
CA LEU A 44 -5.90 4.50 16.00
C LEU A 44 -5.48 3.93 17.36
N LEU A 45 -4.51 3.02 17.33
CA LEU A 45 -3.88 2.46 18.52
C LEU A 45 -2.62 3.28 18.83
N SER A 46 -2.60 3.98 19.97
CA SER A 46 -1.42 4.71 20.43
C SER A 46 -0.70 3.93 21.53
N VAL A 47 0.64 3.92 21.50
CA VAL A 47 1.51 3.28 22.50
C VAL A 47 2.61 4.25 22.94
N GLY A 48 2.75 4.44 24.25
CA GLY A 48 3.71 5.36 24.86
C GLY A 48 3.14 6.76 25.17
N HIS A 49 4.00 7.60 25.77
CA HIS A 49 3.66 8.93 26.29
C HIS A 49 4.64 10.02 25.88
N GLY A 50 5.57 9.70 24.97
CA GLY A 50 6.59 10.65 24.54
C GLY A 50 6.03 11.79 23.69
N SER A 51 6.73 12.92 23.69
CA SER A 51 6.29 14.13 22.97
C SER A 51 6.37 13.99 21.45
N ARG A 52 7.29 13.16 20.95
CA ARG A 52 7.54 12.96 19.52
C ARG A 52 6.56 11.95 18.94
N GLN A 53 5.73 12.36 17.99
CA GLN A 53 4.73 11.48 17.39
C GLN A 53 5.32 10.73 16.19
N ALA A 54 5.25 9.40 16.20
CA ALA A 54 5.44 8.57 15.01
C ALA A 54 4.08 8.04 14.56
N LEU A 55 3.74 8.21 13.28
CA LEU A 55 2.47 7.74 12.71
C LEU A 55 2.73 6.57 11.76
N VAL A 56 2.00 5.47 11.92
CA VAL A 56 2.06 4.32 11.02
C VAL A 56 0.66 4.03 10.49
N VAL A 57 0.51 4.03 9.17
CA VAL A 57 -0.77 3.89 8.47
C VAL A 57 -0.85 2.51 7.83
N ALA A 58 -1.74 1.64 8.31
CA ALA A 58 -1.99 0.34 7.69
C ALA A 58 -3.23 0.34 6.80
N GLY A 59 -3.22 -0.55 5.81
CA GLY A 59 -4.33 -0.76 4.88
C GLY A 59 -4.75 0.49 4.11
N PRO A 60 -3.81 1.29 3.54
CA PRO A 60 -4.17 2.38 2.63
C PRO A 60 -4.83 1.87 1.34
N HIS A 61 -4.49 0.64 0.92
CA HIS A 61 -5.14 -0.06 -0.17
C HIS A 61 -5.79 -1.36 0.32
N ALA A 62 -7.03 -1.59 -0.14
CA ALA A 62 -7.86 -2.74 0.18
C ALA A 62 -7.16 -4.11 0.06
N ASN A 63 -6.33 -4.28 -0.96
CA ASN A 63 -5.67 -5.55 -1.30
C ASN A 63 -4.33 -5.76 -0.57
N GLU A 64 -3.93 -4.88 0.35
CA GLU A 64 -2.60 -4.88 0.97
C GLU A 64 -2.70 -5.14 2.50
N PRO A 65 -3.23 -6.30 2.93
CA PRO A 65 -3.60 -6.56 4.32
C PRO A 65 -2.41 -6.76 5.28
N VAL A 66 -1.19 -6.86 4.75
CA VAL A 66 0.02 -7.08 5.57
C VAL A 66 0.22 -5.96 6.60
N GLY A 67 -0.11 -4.71 6.25
CA GLY A 67 0.03 -3.56 7.13
C GLY A 67 -0.71 -3.76 8.46
N GLY A 68 -1.91 -4.35 8.43
CA GLY A 68 -2.70 -4.63 9.63
C GLY A 68 -1.99 -5.60 10.60
N ALA A 69 -1.32 -6.63 10.07
CA ALA A 69 -0.51 -7.53 10.88
C ALA A 69 0.75 -6.82 11.42
N THR A 70 1.36 -5.95 10.62
CA THR A 70 2.55 -5.18 10.96
C THR A 70 2.31 -4.20 12.10
N VAL A 71 1.21 -3.44 12.10
CA VAL A 71 0.94 -2.47 13.18
C VAL A 71 0.73 -3.16 14.53
N LEU A 72 0.06 -4.31 14.57
CA LEU A 72 -0.06 -5.09 15.81
C LEU A 72 1.31 -5.58 16.30
N ARG A 73 2.19 -6.00 15.37
CA ARG A 73 3.57 -6.40 15.68
C ARG A 73 4.40 -5.24 16.22
N LEU A 74 4.24 -4.04 15.66
CA LEU A 74 4.91 -2.82 16.12
C LEU A 74 4.44 -2.41 17.50
N ALA A 75 3.12 -2.45 17.76
CA ALA A 75 2.54 -2.17 19.06
C ALA A 75 3.14 -3.07 20.16
N GLU A 76 3.24 -4.38 19.89
CA GLU A 76 3.87 -5.33 20.82
C GLU A 76 5.34 -5.00 21.09
N ARG A 77 6.10 -4.57 20.09
CA ARG A 77 7.52 -4.20 20.27
C ARG A 77 7.67 -2.90 21.05
N ALA A 78 6.86 -1.89 20.75
CA ALA A 78 6.87 -0.62 21.46
C ALA A 78 6.50 -0.79 22.94
N LEU A 79 5.57 -1.70 23.26
CA LEU A 79 5.24 -2.07 24.64
C LEU A 79 6.34 -2.87 25.35
N ALA A 80 7.09 -3.69 24.60
CA ALA A 80 8.11 -4.57 25.16
C ALA A 80 9.49 -3.91 25.34
N ASP A 81 9.76 -2.82 24.62
CA ASP A 81 11.05 -2.14 24.61
C ASP A 81 10.89 -0.64 24.89
N PRO A 82 11.11 -0.19 26.14
CA PRO A 82 11.02 1.22 26.52
C PRO A 82 11.94 2.15 25.73
N ARG A 83 12.98 1.64 25.05
CA ARG A 83 13.84 2.45 24.18
C ARG A 83 13.10 2.98 22.95
N LEU A 84 12.02 2.31 22.53
CA LEU A 84 11.18 2.74 21.41
C LEU A 84 10.13 3.78 21.84
N THR A 85 9.89 3.94 23.14
CA THR A 85 8.94 4.90 23.71
C THR A 85 9.67 5.93 24.56
N GLU A 86 9.80 5.71 25.88
CA GLU A 86 10.44 6.62 26.83
C GLU A 86 11.86 7.01 26.43
N GLY A 87 12.69 6.04 26.02
CA GLY A 87 14.09 6.29 25.65
C GLY A 87 14.26 7.11 24.37
N ALA A 88 13.22 7.21 23.53
CA ALA A 88 13.20 8.04 22.34
C ALA A 88 12.33 9.30 22.50
N ASP A 89 11.72 9.50 23.67
CA ASP A 89 10.63 10.46 23.90
C ASP A 89 9.54 10.37 22.82
N ALA A 90 9.14 9.14 22.47
CA ALA A 90 8.22 8.87 21.38
C ALA A 90 6.88 8.27 21.81
N THR A 91 5.83 8.63 21.07
CA THR A 91 4.53 7.97 21.06
C THR A 91 4.29 7.39 19.66
N TRP A 92 4.01 6.08 19.60
CA TRP A 92 3.63 5.40 18.36
C TRP A 92 2.12 5.51 18.17
N ASN A 93 1.68 5.98 17.00
CA ASN A 93 0.27 6.09 16.63
C ASN A 93 0.03 5.20 15.41
N LEU A 94 -0.76 4.14 15.58
CA LEU A 94 -0.87 3.05 14.63
C LEU A 94 -2.32 2.98 14.12
N LEU A 95 -2.57 3.50 12.91
CA LEU A 95 -3.87 3.40 12.26
C LEU A 95 -4.04 1.98 11.71
N LEU A 96 -5.03 1.26 12.22
CA LEU A 96 -5.14 -0.20 11.99
C LEU A 96 -5.52 -0.58 10.56
N CYS A 97 -6.37 0.23 9.92
CA CYS A 97 -6.80 0.06 8.54
C CYS A 97 -7.44 1.37 8.06
N LEU A 98 -6.91 1.96 6.99
CA LEU A 98 -7.40 3.20 6.40
C LEU A 98 -8.58 2.95 5.44
N ASP A 99 -8.56 1.87 4.66
CA ASP A 99 -9.66 1.43 3.79
C ASP A 99 -10.32 0.12 4.30
N PRO A 100 -11.06 0.15 5.43
CA PRO A 100 -11.69 -1.05 5.97
C PRO A 100 -12.80 -1.58 5.06
N ASP A 101 -13.47 -0.72 4.30
CA ASP A 101 -14.56 -1.13 3.40
C ASP A 101 -14.01 -1.97 2.23
N GLY A 102 -12.89 -1.54 1.65
CA GLY A 102 -12.17 -2.31 0.66
C GLY A 102 -11.56 -3.60 1.24
N LEU A 103 -10.99 -3.55 2.44
CA LEU A 103 -10.43 -4.74 3.09
C LEU A 103 -11.52 -5.81 3.35
N ARG A 104 -12.74 -5.43 3.74
CA ARG A 104 -13.86 -6.36 3.92
C ARG A 104 -14.17 -7.17 2.67
N ARG A 105 -14.03 -6.57 1.47
CA ARG A 105 -14.21 -7.28 0.19
C ARG A 105 -13.12 -8.30 -0.09
N ASN A 106 -11.97 -8.20 0.58
CA ASN A 106 -10.85 -9.14 0.45
C ASN A 106 -10.87 -10.25 1.51
N GLU A 107 -11.78 -10.22 2.49
CA GLU A 107 -11.80 -11.19 3.61
C GLU A 107 -11.90 -12.66 3.16
N GLY A 108 -12.49 -12.90 1.98
CA GLY A 108 -12.63 -14.23 1.37
C GLY A 108 -11.31 -14.95 1.05
N TRP A 109 -10.17 -14.27 0.99
CA TRP A 109 -8.85 -14.90 0.74
C TRP A 109 -7.82 -14.67 1.86
N LEU A 110 -8.09 -13.82 2.85
CA LEU A 110 -7.14 -13.46 3.92
C LEU A 110 -6.64 -14.66 4.74
N THR A 111 -7.45 -15.72 4.84
CA THR A 111 -7.15 -16.94 5.60
C THR A 111 -6.37 -18.00 4.80
N GLY A 112 -6.11 -17.76 3.51
CA GLY A 112 -5.55 -18.75 2.60
C GLY A 112 -6.58 -19.81 2.13
N PRO A 113 -6.17 -20.75 1.26
CA PRO A 113 -4.81 -20.99 0.79
C PRO A 113 -4.27 -19.86 -0.11
N TYR A 114 -3.00 -19.49 0.08
CA TYR A 114 -2.33 -18.37 -0.62
C TYR A 114 -1.81 -18.76 -2.00
N ALA A 115 -2.70 -19.26 -2.85
CA ALA A 115 -2.42 -19.54 -4.26
C ALA A 115 -2.80 -18.33 -5.13
N LEU A 116 -2.00 -18.03 -6.16
CA LEU A 116 -2.24 -16.91 -7.08
C LEU A 116 -3.66 -16.92 -7.67
N GLY A 117 -4.13 -18.09 -8.13
CA GLY A 117 -5.47 -18.23 -8.72
C GLY A 117 -6.61 -17.98 -7.71
N GLN A 118 -6.41 -18.33 -6.44
CA GLN A 118 -7.37 -18.02 -5.37
C GLN A 118 -7.34 -16.52 -5.05
N TYR A 119 -6.15 -15.92 -4.99
CA TYR A 119 -5.98 -14.49 -4.75
C TYR A 119 -6.68 -13.65 -5.81
N PHE A 120 -6.33 -13.81 -7.09
CA PHE A 120 -6.88 -12.96 -8.15
C PHE A 120 -8.39 -13.16 -8.37
N ARG A 121 -8.93 -14.36 -8.16
CA ARG A 121 -10.39 -14.60 -8.25
C ARG A 121 -11.21 -13.93 -7.14
N ASN A 122 -10.58 -13.56 -6.03
CA ASN A 122 -11.22 -12.93 -4.87
C ASN A 122 -10.61 -11.55 -4.54
N PHE A 123 -9.79 -11.02 -5.45
CA PHE A 123 -9.08 -9.76 -5.27
C PHE A 123 -10.04 -8.57 -5.38
N PHE A 124 -9.92 -7.61 -4.48
CA PHE A 124 -10.57 -6.32 -4.66
C PHE A 124 -9.62 -5.17 -4.37
N ARG A 125 -9.55 -4.22 -5.30
CA ARG A 125 -9.00 -2.89 -5.08
C ARG A 125 -9.95 -1.89 -5.71
N PRO A 126 -10.35 -0.82 -4.99
CA PRO A 126 -11.27 0.16 -5.54
C PRO A 126 -10.63 0.96 -6.68
N GLY A 127 -11.47 1.62 -7.49
CA GLY A 127 -11.01 2.54 -8.53
C GLY A 127 -10.14 3.66 -7.97
N PHE A 128 -9.39 4.35 -8.82
CA PHE A 128 -8.36 5.30 -8.40
C PHE A 128 -8.89 6.39 -7.43
N LEU A 129 -10.04 6.99 -7.76
CA LEU A 129 -10.68 8.04 -6.95
C LEU A 129 -11.28 7.54 -5.63
N GLU A 130 -11.34 6.23 -5.42
CA GLU A 130 -11.90 5.60 -4.22
C GLU A 130 -10.82 5.04 -3.27
N GLN A 131 -9.53 5.28 -3.57
CA GLN A 131 -8.40 4.87 -2.74
C GLN A 131 -7.96 6.02 -1.80
N PRO A 132 -7.97 5.82 -0.46
CA PRO A 132 -7.85 6.93 0.51
C PRO A 132 -6.57 7.76 0.50
N GLU A 133 -5.43 7.24 0.04
CA GLU A 133 -4.17 7.99 0.02
C GLU A 133 -3.97 8.82 -1.26
N TRP A 134 -4.83 8.63 -2.26
CA TRP A 134 -4.79 9.39 -3.50
C TRP A 134 -5.59 10.67 -3.35
N LEU A 135 -4.93 11.81 -3.59
CA LEU A 135 -5.46 13.13 -3.29
C LEU A 135 -5.30 14.07 -4.51
N PRO A 136 -5.81 13.70 -5.70
CA PRO A 136 -5.50 14.42 -6.95
C PRO A 136 -5.94 15.89 -6.95
N ASP A 137 -6.99 16.24 -6.19
CA ASP A 137 -7.50 17.60 -6.04
C ASP A 137 -6.88 18.37 -4.84
N GLY A 138 -5.92 17.73 -4.16
CA GLY A 138 -5.28 18.23 -2.96
C GLY A 138 -6.14 18.17 -1.69
N ALA A 139 -5.56 18.54 -0.55
CA ALA A 139 -6.19 18.39 0.77
C ALA A 139 -7.57 19.07 0.88
N ALA A 140 -7.74 20.24 0.25
CA ALA A 140 -9.01 20.95 0.22
C ALA A 140 -10.10 20.23 -0.60
N GLY A 141 -9.69 19.38 -1.55
CA GLY A 141 -10.57 18.58 -2.40
C GLY A 141 -10.84 17.17 -1.87
N ALA A 142 -10.35 16.81 -0.67
CA ALA A 142 -10.52 15.48 -0.10
C ALA A 142 -12.01 15.09 -0.04
N ALA A 143 -12.40 14.11 -0.85
CA ALA A 143 -13.79 13.66 -0.97
C ALA A 143 -14.14 12.53 0.02
N LEU A 144 -13.20 11.63 0.25
CA LEU A 144 -13.42 10.42 1.06
C LEU A 144 -13.30 10.74 2.56
N PRO A 145 -14.23 10.25 3.41
CA PRO A 145 -14.13 10.42 4.85
C PRO A 145 -12.89 9.75 5.46
N GLU A 146 -12.42 8.64 4.87
CA GLU A 146 -11.17 7.98 5.24
C GLU A 146 -9.96 8.89 5.04
N THR A 147 -9.88 9.54 3.87
CA THR A 147 -8.84 10.53 3.56
C THR A 147 -8.88 11.69 4.53
N ARG A 148 -10.06 12.29 4.78
CA ARG A 148 -10.19 13.41 5.73
C ARG A 148 -9.73 13.03 7.14
N ALA A 149 -10.12 11.84 7.61
CA ALA A 149 -9.70 11.37 8.93
C ALA A 149 -8.17 11.20 9.03
N LEU A 150 -7.51 10.76 7.95
CA LEU A 150 -6.05 10.69 7.91
C LEU A 150 -5.41 12.08 7.94
N LEU A 151 -5.89 13.02 7.10
CA LEU A 151 -5.37 14.39 7.06
C LEU A 151 -5.52 15.09 8.42
N GLU A 152 -6.68 14.96 9.07
CA GLU A 152 -6.92 15.50 10.41
C GLU A 152 -5.96 14.92 11.46
N VAL A 153 -5.70 13.61 11.42
CA VAL A 153 -4.73 12.96 12.32
C VAL A 153 -3.31 13.42 12.04
N GLN A 154 -2.95 13.63 10.77
CA GLN A 154 -1.65 14.17 10.39
C GLN A 154 -1.45 15.59 10.93
N ASP A 155 -2.46 16.45 10.80
CA ASP A 155 -2.46 17.83 11.31
C ASP A 155 -2.44 17.90 12.84
N GLU A 156 -3.16 16.99 13.50
CA GLU A 156 -3.21 16.84 14.95
C GLU A 156 -1.86 16.39 15.52
N LEU A 157 -1.31 15.30 14.98
CA LEU A 157 -0.11 14.67 15.53
C LEU A 157 1.18 15.36 15.10
N ARG A 158 1.20 15.98 13.92
CA ARG A 158 2.41 16.57 13.29
C ARG A 158 3.62 15.65 13.44
N PRO A 159 3.53 14.41 12.94
CA PRO A 159 4.50 13.38 13.26
C PRO A 159 5.89 13.74 12.75
N PHE A 160 6.95 13.39 13.48
CA PHE A 160 8.30 13.58 12.92
C PHE A 160 8.60 12.52 11.84
N LEU A 161 7.94 11.36 11.92
CA LEU A 161 8.00 10.28 10.95
C LEU A 161 6.59 9.73 10.72
N GLN A 162 6.21 9.62 9.45
CA GLN A 162 5.10 8.81 9.00
C GLN A 162 5.63 7.57 8.25
N CYS A 163 5.04 6.40 8.51
CA CYS A 163 5.23 5.22 7.66
C CYS A 163 3.88 4.77 7.10
N SER A 164 3.68 4.87 5.79
CA SER A 164 2.53 4.22 5.14
C SER A 164 2.90 2.79 4.76
N LEU A 165 2.08 1.83 5.14
CA LEU A 165 2.36 0.40 5.02
C LEU A 165 1.63 -0.18 3.81
N HIS A 166 2.39 -0.46 2.77
CA HIS A 166 1.90 -0.97 1.50
C HIS A 166 2.32 -2.41 1.25
N GLY A 167 1.74 -3.01 0.21
CA GLY A 167 2.04 -4.36 -0.22
C GLY A 167 2.10 -4.51 -1.73
N VAL A 168 3.04 -5.33 -2.16
CA VAL A 168 3.22 -5.69 -3.58
C VAL A 168 2.67 -7.11 -3.77
N ASP A 169 1.77 -7.32 -4.73
CA ASP A 169 1.27 -8.67 -5.03
C ASP A 169 2.46 -9.58 -5.39
N VAL A 170 3.12 -9.29 -6.51
CA VAL A 170 4.24 -10.07 -7.04
C VAL A 170 5.39 -9.11 -7.30
N GLY A 171 6.60 -9.42 -6.84
CA GLY A 171 7.77 -8.55 -7.00
C GLY A 171 8.78 -8.68 -5.86
N GLY A 172 9.29 -7.53 -5.39
CA GLY A 172 10.19 -7.42 -4.25
C GLY A 172 9.78 -6.29 -3.30
N GLY A 173 10.51 -6.15 -2.21
CA GLY A 173 10.32 -5.06 -1.26
C GLY A 173 11.18 -3.85 -1.62
N PHE A 174 10.63 -2.66 -1.42
CA PHE A 174 11.30 -1.37 -1.61
C PHE A 174 10.73 -0.32 -0.65
N VAL A 175 11.32 0.87 -0.65
CA VAL A 175 10.86 2.01 0.16
C VAL A 175 10.86 3.27 -0.68
N GLU A 176 9.87 4.11 -0.48
CA GLU A 176 9.79 5.43 -1.10
C GLU A 176 9.75 6.50 -0.01
N LEU A 177 10.47 7.60 -0.21
CA LEU A 177 10.65 8.64 0.81
C LEU A 177 10.32 10.03 0.27
N THR A 178 9.60 10.83 1.05
CA THR A 178 9.39 12.26 0.72
C THR A 178 10.67 13.08 0.90
N ASP A 179 11.53 12.68 1.83
CA ASP A 179 12.85 13.27 2.06
C ASP A 179 13.88 12.19 2.44
N ASP A 180 15.16 12.47 2.26
CA ASP A 180 16.21 11.48 2.46
C ASP A 180 16.30 11.00 3.93
N LEU A 181 16.57 9.70 4.11
CA LEU A 181 16.90 9.08 5.40
C LEU A 181 18.22 8.33 5.24
N PRO A 182 19.36 9.04 5.39
CA PRO A 182 20.68 8.47 5.14
C PRO A 182 20.91 7.18 5.95
N GLY A 183 21.32 6.11 5.25
CA GLY A 183 21.55 4.80 5.86
C GLY A 183 20.38 3.81 5.73
N LEU A 184 19.20 4.25 5.26
CA LEU A 184 18.04 3.37 5.14
C LEU A 184 18.28 2.26 4.10
N ALA A 185 18.88 2.57 2.95
CA ALA A 185 19.16 1.59 1.90
C ALA A 185 20.04 0.42 2.39
N GLN A 186 21.05 0.70 3.22
CA GLN A 186 21.92 -0.32 3.81
C GLN A 186 21.16 -1.18 4.83
N ARG A 187 20.31 -0.57 5.67
CA ARG A 187 19.46 -1.30 6.63
C ARG A 187 18.44 -2.17 5.92
N LEU A 188 17.79 -1.65 4.88
CA LEU A 188 16.87 -2.39 4.03
C LEU A 188 17.55 -3.61 3.40
N ALA A 189 18.75 -3.45 2.84
CA ALA A 189 19.55 -4.54 2.31
C ALA A 189 19.77 -5.66 3.33
N HIS A 190 20.18 -5.28 4.55
CA HIS A 190 20.42 -6.23 5.63
C HIS A 190 19.15 -6.96 6.07
N ILE A 191 18.04 -6.24 6.24
CA ILE A 191 16.74 -6.78 6.65
C ILE A 191 16.23 -7.78 5.61
N ALA A 192 16.23 -7.37 4.33
CA ALA A 192 15.76 -8.19 3.22
C ALA A 192 16.57 -9.48 3.09
N ALA A 193 17.91 -9.40 3.16
CA ALA A 193 18.79 -10.57 3.13
C ALA A 193 18.54 -11.54 4.30
N ARG A 194 18.37 -11.01 5.52
CA ARG A 194 18.10 -11.82 6.72
C ARG A 194 16.76 -12.57 6.66
N LEU A 195 15.78 -11.99 5.96
CA LEU A 195 14.44 -12.57 5.83
C LEU A 195 14.25 -13.36 4.52
N GLY A 196 15.22 -13.32 3.60
CA GLY A 196 15.10 -13.95 2.28
C GLY A 196 14.00 -13.30 1.44
N ILE A 197 13.87 -11.98 1.52
CA ILE A 197 12.92 -11.19 0.73
C ILE A 197 13.67 -10.52 -0.42
N PRO A 198 13.25 -10.73 -1.69
CA PRO A 198 13.82 -10.02 -2.82
C PRO A 198 13.64 -8.51 -2.67
N ARG A 199 14.66 -7.73 -3.02
CA ARG A 199 14.56 -6.27 -3.12
C ARG A 199 14.26 -5.88 -4.55
N GLU A 200 13.31 -4.99 -4.75
CA GLU A 200 12.95 -4.51 -6.09
C GLU A 200 13.85 -3.33 -6.47
N LEU A 201 14.82 -3.56 -7.36
CA LEU A 201 15.81 -2.53 -7.74
C LEU A 201 15.34 -1.60 -8.86
N GLY A 202 14.20 -1.89 -9.47
CA GLY A 202 13.60 -1.08 -10.54
C GLY A 202 12.09 -1.08 -10.44
N ALA A 203 11.55 -0.67 -9.28
CA ALA A 203 10.12 -0.66 -9.02
C ALA A 203 9.38 0.15 -10.09
N TYR A 204 8.28 -0.41 -10.59
CA TYR A 204 7.47 0.24 -11.62
C TYR A 204 6.85 1.56 -11.12
N ASP A 205 6.35 1.57 -9.88
CA ASP A 205 5.71 2.75 -9.28
C ASP A 205 6.69 3.92 -9.14
N ALA A 206 7.98 3.61 -9.00
CA ALA A 206 9.08 4.58 -8.90
C ALA A 206 9.93 4.66 -10.19
N LEU A 207 9.41 4.20 -11.34
CA LEU A 207 10.19 4.05 -12.58
C LEU A 207 10.94 5.33 -12.95
N TYR A 208 10.29 6.48 -12.84
CA TYR A 208 10.85 7.79 -13.19
C TYR A 208 11.43 8.56 -12.01
N TRP A 209 11.44 7.97 -10.81
CA TRP A 209 11.77 8.67 -9.58
C TRP A 209 13.27 8.61 -9.29
N PRO A 210 13.85 9.65 -8.65
CA PRO A 210 15.25 9.61 -8.25
C PRO A 210 15.52 8.47 -7.26
N GLY A 211 16.57 7.69 -7.50
CA GLY A 211 17.04 6.70 -6.54
C GLY A 211 17.83 7.36 -5.39
N LEU A 212 17.52 6.99 -4.15
CA LEU A 212 18.29 7.32 -2.95
C LEU A 212 19.24 6.17 -2.55
N GLY A 213 18.99 4.98 -3.08
CA GLY A 213 19.83 3.81 -2.96
C GLY A 213 19.14 2.58 -3.57
N PRO A 214 19.78 1.40 -3.56
CA PRO A 214 19.15 0.18 -4.08
C PRO A 214 17.82 -0.13 -3.37
N ALA A 215 16.73 -0.13 -4.12
CA ALA A 215 15.34 -0.29 -3.63
C ALA A 215 14.87 0.81 -2.65
N VAL A 216 15.46 2.01 -2.72
CA VAL A 216 14.99 3.20 -1.99
C VAL A 216 14.89 4.37 -2.95
N TYR A 217 13.70 4.95 -3.07
CA TYR A 217 13.36 5.98 -4.06
C TYR A 217 12.89 7.27 -3.39
N ARG A 218 13.10 8.40 -4.05
CA ARG A 218 12.56 9.70 -3.62
C ARG A 218 11.24 9.95 -4.31
N ILE A 219 10.17 10.11 -3.53
CA ILE A 219 8.88 10.56 -4.03
C ILE A 219 9.06 12.01 -4.53
N PRO A 220 8.78 12.30 -5.80
CA PRO A 220 8.87 13.68 -6.30
C PRO A 220 7.78 14.54 -5.64
N PRO A 221 8.01 15.85 -5.43
CA PRO A 221 6.97 16.76 -4.99
C PRO A 221 5.75 16.66 -5.92
N PRO A 222 4.54 16.63 -5.37
CA PRO A 222 3.34 16.34 -6.14
C PRO A 222 3.10 17.42 -7.20
N ARG A 223 2.62 17.00 -8.37
CA ARG A 223 2.16 17.89 -9.43
C ARG A 223 0.74 17.52 -9.82
N ARG A 224 -0.09 18.52 -10.12
CA ARG A 224 -1.43 18.26 -10.67
C ARG A 224 -1.28 17.68 -12.07
N ALA A 225 -1.92 16.55 -12.30
CA ALA A 225 -1.94 15.86 -13.58
C ALA A 225 -3.35 15.32 -13.86
N GLY A 226 -3.64 15.01 -15.13
CA GLY A 226 -4.91 14.37 -15.50
C GLY A 226 -4.99 12.92 -15.00
N LEU A 227 -6.20 12.36 -14.92
CA LEU A 227 -6.44 11.03 -14.34
C LEU A 227 -5.56 9.91 -14.93
N ALA A 228 -5.35 9.89 -16.25
CA ALA A 228 -4.49 8.89 -16.89
C ALA A 228 -3.03 8.98 -16.38
N ALA A 229 -2.44 10.18 -16.39
CA ALA A 229 -1.10 10.42 -15.85
C ALA A 229 -1.01 10.14 -14.34
N ALA A 230 -2.08 10.44 -13.59
CA ALA A 230 -2.18 10.16 -12.17
C ALA A 230 -2.13 8.66 -11.86
N ILE A 231 -2.83 7.86 -12.65
CA ILE A 231 -2.85 6.40 -12.53
C ILE A 231 -1.50 5.80 -12.96
N THR A 232 -0.86 6.33 -14.00
CA THR A 232 0.34 5.71 -14.60
C THR A 232 1.65 6.08 -13.92
N GLU A 233 1.79 7.31 -13.42
CA GLU A 233 3.07 7.81 -12.89
C GLU A 233 3.09 7.93 -11.36
N ALA A 234 1.96 7.65 -10.70
CA ALA A 234 1.77 7.87 -9.26
C ALA A 234 2.20 9.28 -8.78
N ALA A 235 2.29 10.24 -9.72
CA ALA A 235 2.92 11.55 -9.51
C ALA A 235 1.92 12.65 -9.11
N VAL A 236 0.71 12.25 -8.70
CA VAL A 236 -0.29 13.19 -8.17
C VAL A 236 -0.09 13.47 -6.69
N GLU A 237 -0.74 14.52 -6.25
CA GLU A 237 -0.86 14.84 -4.84
C GLU A 237 -1.45 13.64 -4.07
N SER A 238 -0.77 13.28 -2.99
CA SER A 238 -1.08 12.16 -2.11
C SER A 238 -1.01 12.60 -0.66
N THR A 239 -1.63 11.83 0.23
CA THR A 239 -1.59 12.06 1.68
C THR A 239 -0.17 11.95 2.25
N TRP A 240 0.79 11.43 1.49
CA TRP A 240 2.18 11.24 1.92
C TRP A 240 2.92 12.57 2.10
N PHE A 241 2.63 13.56 1.25
CA PHE A 241 3.23 14.90 1.32
C PHE A 241 2.45 15.88 2.19
N HIS A 242 1.20 15.58 2.57
CA HIS A 242 0.39 16.46 3.41
C HIS A 242 1.09 16.89 4.71
N PRO A 243 1.74 16.00 5.49
CA PRO A 243 2.40 16.42 6.73
C PRO A 243 3.81 17.01 6.50
N HIS A 244 4.32 17.05 5.26
CA HIS A 244 5.67 17.56 4.95
C HIS A 244 5.92 19.00 5.46
N PRO A 245 4.97 19.96 5.39
CA PRO A 245 5.14 21.30 5.98
C PRO A 245 5.38 21.30 7.49
N HIS A 246 5.06 20.23 8.21
CA HIS A 246 5.36 20.07 9.63
C HIS A 246 6.79 19.60 9.90
N GLY A 247 7.56 19.31 8.85
CA GLY A 247 8.87 18.66 8.92
C GLY A 247 8.79 17.14 9.01
N THR A 248 7.63 16.56 8.68
CA THR A 248 7.44 15.11 8.64
C THR A 248 8.17 14.50 7.45
N ILE A 249 8.95 13.45 7.71
CA ILE A 249 9.41 12.54 6.67
C ILE A 249 8.39 11.42 6.56
N THR A 250 7.87 11.16 5.36
CA THR A 250 7.01 10.00 5.08
C THR A 250 7.82 8.92 4.37
N ALA A 251 7.73 7.68 4.89
CA ALA A 251 8.25 6.48 4.25
C ALA A 251 7.10 5.56 3.83
N VAL A 252 6.98 5.27 2.54
CA VAL A 252 6.08 4.25 2.00
C VAL A 252 6.86 2.93 1.98
N VAL A 253 6.37 1.93 2.72
CA VAL A 253 7.11 0.67 2.93
C VAL A 253 6.39 -0.48 2.24
N GLU A 254 7.00 -0.97 1.17
CA GLU A 254 6.42 -1.98 0.28
C GLU A 254 6.89 -3.39 0.65
N ALA A 255 5.94 -4.27 0.96
CA ALA A 255 6.20 -5.66 1.34
C ALA A 255 5.59 -6.66 0.32
N PRO A 256 6.39 -7.54 -0.31
CA PRO A 256 5.87 -8.44 -1.33
C PRO A 256 5.14 -9.65 -0.74
N MET A 257 4.02 -10.04 -1.36
CA MET A 257 3.32 -11.28 -1.06
C MET A 257 3.98 -12.49 -1.73
N TRP A 258 4.25 -12.38 -3.04
CA TRP A 258 5.03 -13.34 -3.81
C TRP A 258 6.34 -12.71 -4.25
N GLY A 259 7.45 -13.26 -3.75
CA GLY A 259 8.80 -12.81 -4.10
C GLY A 259 9.24 -13.31 -5.47
N VAL A 260 9.90 -12.44 -6.25
CA VAL A 260 10.54 -12.78 -7.54
C VAL A 260 12.03 -12.44 -7.46
N ALA A 261 12.91 -13.38 -7.83
CA ALA A 261 14.36 -13.15 -7.75
C ALA A 261 14.88 -12.17 -8.82
N ALA A 262 14.27 -12.16 -10.01
CA ALA A 262 14.69 -11.34 -11.15
C ALA A 262 14.64 -9.82 -10.85
N VAL A 263 13.78 -9.37 -9.94
CA VAL A 263 13.71 -7.94 -9.56
C VAL A 263 14.93 -7.47 -8.75
N THR A 264 15.81 -8.39 -8.35
CA THR A 264 17.07 -8.08 -7.66
C THR A 264 18.26 -7.89 -8.61
N ASP A 265 18.07 -8.14 -9.91
CA ASP A 265 19.16 -8.13 -10.89
C ASP A 265 19.43 -6.72 -11.43
N GLY A 266 20.44 -6.07 -10.85
CA GLY A 266 20.88 -4.73 -11.27
C GLY A 266 21.72 -4.71 -12.55
N SER A 267 21.96 -5.85 -13.22
CA SER A 267 22.81 -5.90 -14.41
C SER A 267 22.18 -5.20 -15.62
N PRO A 268 23.01 -4.74 -16.59
CA PRO A 268 22.50 -4.31 -17.89
C PRO A 268 21.76 -5.45 -18.60
N PRO A 269 20.59 -5.18 -19.23
CA PRO A 269 19.83 -6.21 -19.92
C PRO A 269 20.55 -6.68 -21.18
N ALA A 270 20.45 -7.99 -21.48
CA ALA A 270 21.06 -8.58 -22.67
C ALA A 270 20.43 -8.07 -23.98
N ASP A 271 19.10 -7.93 -24.01
CA ASP A 271 18.35 -7.35 -25.13
C ASP A 271 17.16 -6.55 -24.58
N ARG A 272 17.39 -5.27 -24.34
CA ARG A 272 16.39 -4.34 -23.78
C ARG A 272 15.16 -4.23 -24.66
N GLU A 273 15.36 -4.06 -25.97
CA GLU A 273 14.29 -3.74 -26.92
C GLU A 273 13.39 -4.94 -27.18
N ALA A 274 13.96 -6.14 -27.29
CA ALA A 274 13.16 -7.35 -27.43
C ALA A 274 12.24 -7.57 -26.21
N VAL A 275 12.73 -7.33 -24.99
CA VAL A 275 11.92 -7.48 -23.78
C VAL A 275 10.83 -6.42 -23.70
N LEU A 276 11.16 -5.16 -23.97
CA LEU A 276 10.17 -4.08 -24.00
C LEU A 276 9.06 -4.37 -25.03
N ARG A 277 9.43 -4.70 -26.26
CA ARG A 277 8.48 -5.09 -27.32
C ARG A 277 7.59 -6.25 -26.87
N ALA A 278 8.16 -7.29 -26.25
CA ALA A 278 7.40 -8.43 -25.76
C ALA A 278 6.41 -8.04 -24.65
N VAL A 279 6.82 -7.23 -23.67
CA VAL A 279 5.95 -6.76 -22.58
C VAL A 279 4.84 -5.88 -23.13
N SER A 280 5.16 -4.92 -24.00
CA SER A 280 4.19 -4.03 -24.63
C SER A 280 3.16 -4.78 -25.47
N HIS A 281 3.62 -5.71 -26.33
CA HIS A 281 2.74 -6.53 -27.16
C HIS A 281 1.80 -7.38 -26.32
N THR A 282 2.32 -7.98 -25.24
CA THR A 282 1.53 -8.78 -24.30
C THR A 282 0.46 -7.93 -23.63
N LEU A 283 0.84 -6.75 -23.09
CA LEU A 283 -0.11 -5.85 -22.44
C LEU A 283 -1.20 -5.38 -23.40
N ARG A 284 -0.84 -5.01 -24.65
CA ARG A 284 -1.81 -4.63 -25.69
C ARG A 284 -2.77 -5.78 -26.01
N HIS A 285 -2.25 -6.99 -26.20
CA HIS A 285 -3.05 -8.18 -26.49
C HIS A 285 -4.03 -8.48 -25.37
N ASP A 286 -3.55 -8.58 -24.14
CA ASP A 286 -4.36 -8.92 -22.97
C ASP A 286 -5.42 -7.86 -22.69
N THR A 287 -5.09 -6.57 -22.86
CA THR A 287 -6.06 -5.47 -22.77
C THR A 287 -7.16 -5.60 -23.83
N GLY A 288 -6.80 -6.01 -25.05
CA GLY A 288 -7.75 -6.28 -26.12
C GLY A 288 -8.75 -7.40 -25.77
N LEU A 289 -8.25 -8.52 -25.22
CA LEU A 289 -9.08 -9.64 -24.75
C LEU A 289 -10.03 -9.20 -23.63
N LEU A 290 -9.51 -8.49 -22.63
CA LEU A 290 -10.31 -8.03 -21.48
C LEU A 290 -11.37 -7.01 -21.87
N ARG A 291 -11.07 -6.11 -22.82
CA ARG A 291 -12.06 -5.17 -23.37
C ARG A 291 -13.20 -5.88 -24.09
N HIS A 292 -12.89 -6.95 -24.83
CA HIS A 292 -13.90 -7.78 -25.49
C HIS A 292 -14.80 -8.50 -24.48
N LEU A 293 -14.19 -9.09 -23.44
CA LEU A 293 -14.92 -9.73 -22.33
C LEU A 293 -15.79 -8.73 -21.56
N LEU A 294 -15.26 -7.55 -21.23
CA LEU A 294 -16.02 -6.48 -20.59
C LEU A 294 -17.23 -6.08 -21.44
N ALA A 295 -17.05 -5.87 -22.74
CA ALA A 295 -18.15 -5.52 -23.64
C ALA A 295 -19.25 -6.60 -23.70
N ARG A 296 -18.87 -7.89 -23.64
CA ARG A 296 -19.81 -9.02 -23.60
C ARG A 296 -20.58 -9.10 -22.29
N VAL A 297 -19.92 -8.85 -21.16
CA VAL A 297 -20.52 -9.01 -19.83
C VAL A 297 -21.35 -7.78 -19.42
N ARG A 298 -20.90 -6.57 -19.78
CA ARG A 298 -21.48 -5.29 -19.34
C ARG A 298 -23.01 -5.18 -19.47
N PRO A 299 -23.67 -5.65 -20.55
CA PRO A 299 -25.14 -5.61 -20.67
C PRO A 299 -25.90 -6.34 -19.55
N TYR A 300 -25.26 -7.32 -18.90
CA TYR A 300 -25.87 -8.16 -17.87
C TYR A 300 -25.58 -7.69 -16.44
N LEU A 301 -24.80 -6.61 -16.27
CA LEU A 301 -24.35 -6.14 -14.94
C LEU A 301 -25.26 -5.11 -14.28
N ALA A 302 -26.24 -4.55 -15.00
CA ALA A 302 -27.08 -3.46 -14.49
C ALA A 302 -27.88 -3.83 -13.23
N ALA A 303 -28.26 -5.10 -13.10
CA ALA A 303 -29.01 -5.62 -11.94
C ALA A 303 -28.11 -6.18 -10.83
N VAL A 304 -26.79 -6.23 -11.04
CA VAL A 304 -25.85 -6.82 -10.09
C VAL A 304 -25.55 -5.81 -8.97
N PRO A 305 -25.79 -6.14 -7.69
CA PRO A 305 -25.48 -5.26 -6.58
C PRO A 305 -24.01 -4.85 -6.57
N ASP A 306 -23.74 -3.57 -6.30
CA ASP A 306 -22.39 -2.98 -6.27
C ASP A 306 -21.54 -3.15 -7.54
N ALA A 307 -22.15 -3.51 -8.68
CA ALA A 307 -21.41 -3.70 -9.93
C ALA A 307 -20.57 -2.47 -10.31
N ALA A 308 -21.08 -1.26 -10.06
CA ALA A 308 -20.36 -0.02 -10.32
C ALA A 308 -19.00 0.06 -9.61
N ARG A 309 -18.90 -0.43 -8.36
CA ARG A 309 -17.64 -0.42 -7.58
C ARG A 309 -16.62 -1.42 -8.09
N LEU A 310 -17.08 -2.56 -8.62
CA LEU A 310 -16.20 -3.56 -9.26
C LEU A 310 -15.82 -3.16 -10.68
N LEU A 311 -16.70 -2.42 -11.38
CA LEU A 311 -16.46 -1.91 -12.73
C LEU A 311 -15.52 -0.71 -12.75
N ALA A 312 -15.58 0.19 -11.77
CA ALA A 312 -14.72 1.38 -11.72
C ALA A 312 -13.22 1.06 -11.92
N PRO A 313 -12.58 0.15 -11.14
CA PRO A 313 -11.19 -0.22 -11.38
C PRO A 313 -10.98 -0.92 -12.74
N VAL A 314 -11.95 -1.69 -13.24
CA VAL A 314 -11.87 -2.32 -14.58
C VAL A 314 -11.83 -1.25 -15.68
N ASP A 315 -12.66 -0.21 -15.57
CA ASP A 315 -12.71 0.89 -16.52
C ASP A 315 -11.44 1.74 -16.46
N ASP A 316 -10.91 2.01 -15.26
CA ASP A 316 -9.60 2.67 -15.08
C ASP A 316 -8.49 1.89 -15.79
N TYR A 317 -8.46 0.56 -15.66
CA TYR A 317 -7.44 -0.28 -16.31
C TYR A 317 -7.56 -0.27 -17.83
N VAL A 318 -8.77 -0.44 -18.37
CA VAL A 318 -9.01 -0.42 -19.82
C VAL A 318 -8.67 0.95 -20.43
N LEU A 319 -8.83 2.03 -19.65
CA LEU A 319 -8.44 3.38 -20.05
C LEU A 319 -6.91 3.53 -20.18
N VAL A 320 -6.12 3.03 -19.23
CA VAL A 320 -4.68 3.35 -19.14
C VAL A 320 -3.75 2.35 -19.83
N CYS A 321 -4.11 1.06 -19.87
CA CYS A 321 -3.21 0.01 -20.36
C CYS A 321 -2.75 0.18 -21.82
N PRO A 322 -3.57 0.67 -22.77
CA PRO A 322 -3.10 0.93 -24.13
C PRO A 322 -1.99 1.98 -24.17
N GLY A 323 -2.16 3.09 -23.46
CA GLY A 323 -1.14 4.15 -23.38
C GLY A 323 0.15 3.69 -22.71
N LEU A 324 0.06 2.81 -21.70
CA LEU A 324 1.24 2.19 -21.08
C LEU A 324 1.98 1.26 -22.04
N ALA A 325 1.26 0.42 -22.78
CA ALA A 325 1.86 -0.48 -23.75
C ALA A 325 2.59 0.30 -24.86
N ASP A 326 2.04 1.43 -25.28
CA ASP A 326 2.69 2.31 -26.25
C ASP A 326 3.89 3.04 -25.61
N ALA A 327 3.77 3.54 -24.37
CA ALA A 327 4.90 4.18 -23.66
C ALA A 327 6.10 3.24 -23.46
N TRP A 328 5.89 1.93 -23.44
CA TRP A 328 6.95 0.94 -23.28
C TRP A 328 7.49 0.39 -24.61
N ASP A 329 6.75 0.51 -25.72
CA ASP A 329 7.14 -0.11 -26.99
C ASP A 329 8.22 0.72 -27.72
N PRO A 330 9.40 0.15 -28.01
CA PRO A 330 10.41 0.85 -28.80
C PRO A 330 9.97 1.15 -30.25
N ASP A 331 8.97 0.43 -30.78
CA ASP A 331 8.52 0.58 -32.17
C ASP A 331 7.43 1.66 -32.34
N THR A 332 6.82 2.12 -31.25
CA THR A 332 5.97 3.31 -31.25
C THR A 332 6.89 4.52 -31.07
N GLY A 333 7.16 5.24 -32.16
CA GLY A 333 8.26 6.23 -32.28
C GLY A 333 8.29 7.36 -31.23
N ASP A 334 9.24 8.30 -31.39
CA ASP A 334 9.68 9.39 -30.48
C ASP A 334 8.61 10.31 -29.81
N GLY A 335 7.31 10.02 -29.93
CA GLY A 335 6.19 10.75 -29.34
C GLY A 335 5.79 10.34 -27.92
N ALA A 336 6.51 9.44 -27.24
CA ALA A 336 6.29 9.22 -25.81
C ALA A 336 6.58 10.53 -25.05
N ALA A 337 5.56 11.09 -24.40
CA ALA A 337 5.69 12.37 -23.66
C ALA A 337 6.82 12.32 -22.61
N HIS A 338 7.18 11.12 -22.14
CA HIS A 338 8.26 10.86 -21.20
C HIS A 338 9.08 9.63 -21.63
N PRO A 339 10.32 9.80 -22.13
CA PRO A 339 11.17 8.68 -22.52
C PRO A 339 11.50 7.79 -21.32
N LEU A 340 11.59 6.48 -21.54
CA LEU A 340 11.98 5.53 -20.49
C LEU A 340 13.39 5.87 -19.96
N PRO A 341 13.60 5.78 -18.63
CA PRO A 341 14.92 5.98 -18.04
C PRO A 341 15.86 4.81 -18.42
N PRO A 342 17.16 4.90 -18.13
CA PRO A 342 18.06 3.75 -18.25
C PRO A 342 17.52 2.54 -17.46
N LEU A 343 17.30 1.42 -18.15
CA LEU A 343 16.69 0.22 -17.56
C LEU A 343 17.74 -0.87 -17.30
N SER A 344 17.69 -1.46 -16.11
CA SER A 344 18.38 -2.72 -15.78
C SER A 344 17.49 -3.93 -16.01
N THR A 345 18.03 -5.15 -15.88
CA THR A 345 17.25 -6.39 -15.90
C THR A 345 16.11 -6.37 -14.87
N ALA A 346 16.34 -5.82 -13.67
CA ALA A 346 15.31 -5.67 -12.64
C ALA A 346 14.13 -4.78 -13.10
N HIS A 347 14.40 -3.67 -13.79
CA HIS A 347 13.34 -2.80 -14.31
C HIS A 347 12.49 -3.54 -15.34
N LEU A 348 13.12 -4.28 -16.26
CA LEU A 348 12.39 -5.05 -17.26
C LEU A 348 11.55 -6.17 -16.64
N ALA A 349 12.06 -6.81 -15.58
CA ALA A 349 11.31 -7.79 -14.80
C ALA A 349 10.09 -7.15 -14.12
N ALA A 350 10.26 -5.97 -13.50
CA ALA A 350 9.17 -5.24 -12.84
C ALA A 350 8.10 -4.77 -13.83
N LEU A 351 8.47 -4.32 -15.03
CA LEU A 351 7.53 -3.95 -16.10
C LEU A 351 6.69 -5.16 -16.55
N ARG A 352 7.33 -6.31 -16.81
CA ARG A 352 6.63 -7.56 -17.14
C ARG A 352 5.65 -7.95 -16.04
N ILE A 353 6.10 -7.89 -14.78
CA ILE A 353 5.26 -8.24 -13.64
C ILE A 353 4.07 -7.29 -13.53
N SER A 354 4.28 -5.98 -13.71
CA SER A 354 3.25 -4.95 -13.59
C SER A 354 2.21 -5.05 -14.71
N GLY A 355 2.63 -5.24 -15.97
CA GLY A 355 1.69 -5.46 -17.08
C GLY A 355 0.78 -6.68 -16.85
N ARG A 356 1.37 -7.81 -16.41
CA ARG A 356 0.63 -9.02 -16.04
C ARG A 356 -0.32 -8.79 -14.84
N ARG A 357 0.06 -7.91 -13.90
CA ARG A 357 -0.73 -7.58 -12.69
C ARG A 357 -2.02 -6.89 -13.07
N LEU A 358 -1.94 -5.90 -13.95
CA LEU A 358 -3.10 -5.14 -14.45
C LEU A 358 -4.11 -6.08 -15.13
N ALA A 359 -3.62 -6.99 -15.99
CA ALA A 359 -4.47 -7.97 -16.66
C ALA A 359 -5.15 -8.94 -15.67
N LEU A 360 -4.41 -9.52 -14.72
CA LEU A 360 -4.94 -10.45 -13.73
C LEU A 360 -5.94 -9.81 -12.76
N ARG A 361 -5.66 -8.60 -12.27
CA ARG A 361 -6.59 -7.85 -11.42
C ARG A 361 -7.90 -7.58 -12.16
N THR A 362 -7.81 -7.17 -13.42
CA THR A 362 -8.99 -6.92 -14.28
C THR A 362 -9.80 -8.19 -14.52
N ALA A 363 -9.16 -9.30 -14.90
CA ALA A 363 -9.84 -10.58 -15.09
C ALA A 363 -10.50 -11.08 -13.79
N GLY A 364 -9.83 -10.93 -12.65
CA GLY A 364 -10.35 -11.28 -11.34
C GLY A 364 -11.62 -10.52 -10.95
N LEU A 365 -11.65 -9.22 -11.23
CA LEU A 365 -12.82 -8.36 -10.99
C LEU A 365 -13.97 -8.70 -11.94
N LEU A 366 -13.69 -8.92 -13.23
CA LEU A 366 -14.70 -9.40 -14.21
C LEU A 366 -15.27 -10.76 -13.81
N HIS A 367 -14.42 -11.68 -13.36
CA HIS A 367 -14.85 -12.99 -12.87
C HIS A 367 -15.78 -12.85 -11.65
N GLN A 368 -15.47 -11.98 -10.70
CA GLN A 368 -16.36 -11.69 -9.56
C GLN A 368 -17.70 -11.08 -10.01
N LEU A 369 -17.67 -10.14 -10.96
CA LEU A 369 -18.89 -9.52 -11.52
C LEU A 369 -19.81 -10.56 -12.14
N VAL A 370 -19.28 -11.45 -12.99
CA VAL A 370 -20.10 -12.50 -13.62
C VAL A 370 -20.61 -13.49 -12.58
N ARG A 371 -19.79 -13.89 -11.60
CA ARG A 371 -20.26 -14.76 -10.50
C ARG A 371 -21.35 -14.12 -9.65
N ALA A 372 -21.26 -12.82 -9.41
CA ALA A 372 -22.25 -12.07 -8.64
C ALA A 372 -23.59 -11.92 -9.40
N ALA A 373 -23.59 -12.02 -10.73
CA ALA A 373 -24.83 -12.05 -11.53
C ALA A 373 -25.67 -13.32 -11.28
N GLY A 374 -25.05 -14.41 -10.84
CA GLY A 374 -25.73 -15.68 -10.54
C GLY A 374 -25.96 -16.58 -11.75
N ASP A 375 -25.87 -16.03 -12.97
CA ASP A 375 -25.81 -16.74 -14.24
C ASP A 375 -24.70 -16.18 -15.14
N ASP A 376 -24.35 -16.89 -16.20
CA ASP A 376 -23.33 -16.47 -17.18
C ASP A 376 -23.90 -16.49 -18.61
N PRO A 377 -24.87 -15.60 -18.93
CA PRO A 377 -25.46 -15.52 -20.26
C PRO A 377 -24.44 -15.14 -21.34
N ALA A 378 -23.32 -14.52 -20.95
CA ALA A 378 -22.23 -14.15 -21.84
C ALA A 378 -21.24 -15.31 -22.12
N GLY A 379 -21.33 -16.43 -21.40
CA GLY A 379 -20.35 -17.53 -21.46
C GLY A 379 -18.92 -17.08 -21.17
N ALA A 380 -18.75 -16.09 -20.28
CA ALA A 380 -17.47 -15.45 -20.00
C ALA A 380 -16.64 -16.19 -18.93
N LEU A 381 -17.27 -16.91 -17.99
CA LEU A 381 -16.57 -17.56 -16.88
C LEU A 381 -15.52 -18.58 -17.33
N PRO A 382 -15.82 -19.53 -18.25
CA PRO A 382 -14.83 -20.52 -18.67
C PRO A 382 -13.64 -19.90 -19.41
N GLU A 383 -13.83 -18.74 -20.03
CA GLU A 383 -12.75 -18.00 -20.68
C GLU A 383 -11.90 -17.25 -19.65
N LEU A 384 -12.54 -16.54 -18.72
CA LEU A 384 -11.88 -15.86 -17.61
C LEU A 384 -11.07 -16.84 -16.75
N ASP A 385 -11.61 -18.02 -16.44
CA ASP A 385 -10.89 -19.05 -15.68
C ASP A 385 -9.62 -19.51 -16.39
N ARG A 386 -9.71 -19.80 -17.69
CA ARG A 386 -8.53 -20.19 -18.49
C ARG A 386 -7.48 -19.09 -18.55
N LEU A 387 -7.89 -17.83 -18.73
CA LEU A 387 -6.99 -16.69 -18.75
C LEU A 387 -6.30 -16.51 -17.39
N ILE A 388 -7.06 -16.51 -16.29
CA ILE A 388 -6.52 -16.38 -14.93
C ILE A 388 -5.53 -17.50 -14.64
N ASP A 389 -5.86 -18.75 -14.97
CA ASP A 389 -4.98 -19.89 -14.72
C ASP A 389 -3.69 -19.83 -15.54
N ALA A 390 -3.78 -19.48 -16.83
CA ALA A 390 -2.61 -19.32 -17.69
C ALA A 390 -1.69 -18.18 -17.23
N TRP A 391 -2.27 -17.04 -16.86
CA TRP A 391 -1.53 -15.88 -16.39
C TRP A 391 -0.95 -16.06 -14.98
N CYS A 392 -1.64 -16.81 -14.10
CA CYS A 392 -1.07 -17.24 -12.82
C CYS A 392 0.09 -18.23 -13.01
N ALA A 393 0.02 -19.12 -14.01
CA ALA A 393 1.12 -20.01 -14.36
C ALA A 393 2.34 -19.23 -14.87
N ASP A 394 2.13 -18.17 -15.68
CA ASP A 394 3.20 -17.27 -16.11
C ASP A 394 3.92 -16.61 -14.92
N TYR A 395 3.21 -16.17 -13.87
CA TYR A 395 3.87 -15.72 -12.65
C TYR A 395 4.65 -16.82 -11.92
N ARG A 396 4.05 -17.98 -11.74
CA ARG A 396 4.65 -19.09 -10.97
C ARG A 396 5.90 -19.66 -11.67
N ASP A 397 5.80 -19.86 -12.98
CA ASP A 397 6.75 -20.62 -13.78
C ASP A 397 7.64 -19.70 -14.61
N GLY A 398 7.06 -18.64 -15.20
CA GLY A 398 7.76 -17.67 -16.03
C GLY A 398 8.50 -16.56 -15.26
N CYS A 399 7.99 -16.15 -14.09
CA CYS A 399 8.68 -15.23 -13.17
C CYS A 399 9.30 -15.93 -11.95
N GLY A 400 8.95 -17.20 -11.70
CA GLY A 400 9.43 -17.92 -10.52
C GLY A 400 8.86 -17.37 -9.21
N ALA A 401 7.66 -16.78 -9.23
CA ALA A 401 7.04 -16.17 -8.05
C ALA A 401 6.84 -17.20 -6.92
N ARG A 402 7.19 -16.83 -5.68
CA ARG A 402 7.09 -17.70 -4.50
C ARG A 402 6.42 -16.99 -3.32
N TRP A 403 5.46 -17.66 -2.70
CA TRP A 403 4.75 -17.13 -1.53
C TRP A 403 5.73 -16.87 -0.37
N ILE A 404 5.65 -15.67 0.19
CA ILE A 404 6.36 -15.27 1.40
C ILE A 404 5.36 -15.41 2.56
N PRO A 405 5.64 -16.18 3.63
CA PRO A 405 4.69 -16.33 4.73
C PRO A 405 4.30 -14.98 5.36
N VAL A 406 3.03 -14.80 5.72
CA VAL A 406 2.50 -13.54 6.29
C VAL A 406 3.36 -13.02 7.44
N ALA A 407 3.75 -13.90 8.36
CA ALA A 407 4.61 -13.54 9.49
C ALA A 407 5.95 -12.93 9.05
N ARG A 408 6.52 -13.39 7.93
CA ARG A 408 7.79 -12.90 7.38
C ARG A 408 7.58 -11.56 6.65
N GLN A 409 6.47 -11.39 5.93
CA GLN A 409 6.11 -10.10 5.32
C GLN A 409 5.96 -9.01 6.40
N ALA A 410 5.18 -9.29 7.44
CA ALA A 410 4.96 -8.36 8.55
C ALA A 410 6.24 -8.08 9.36
N GLU A 411 7.08 -9.10 9.56
CA GLU A 411 8.38 -8.95 10.23
C GLU A 411 9.34 -8.06 9.42
N TYR A 412 9.34 -8.17 8.09
CA TYR A 412 10.11 -7.31 7.20
C TYR A 412 9.65 -5.86 7.31
N GLN A 413 8.35 -5.63 7.12
CA GLN A 413 7.79 -4.28 7.16
C GLN A 413 8.01 -3.63 8.53
N ALA A 414 7.81 -4.37 9.63
CA ALA A 414 8.08 -3.88 10.99
C ALA A 414 9.56 -3.52 11.20
N ARG A 415 10.51 -4.31 10.68
CA ARG A 415 11.94 -4.00 10.80
C ARG A 415 12.33 -2.78 9.97
N VAL A 416 11.74 -2.59 8.80
CA VAL A 416 11.99 -1.41 7.96
C VAL A 416 11.43 -0.15 8.63
N VAL A 417 10.22 -0.21 9.19
CA VAL A 417 9.63 0.89 9.97
C VAL A 417 10.51 1.27 11.16
N LEU A 418 10.99 0.28 11.93
CA LEU A 418 11.89 0.55 13.05
C LEU A 418 13.25 1.12 12.59
N ALA A 419 13.76 0.67 11.45
CA ALA A 419 14.98 1.24 10.87
C ALA A 419 14.78 2.70 10.44
N ALA A 420 13.65 3.04 9.83
CA ALA A 420 13.30 4.42 9.50
C ALA A 420 13.12 5.28 10.75
N PHE A 421 12.43 4.76 11.77
CA PHE A 421 12.27 5.40 13.08
C PHE A 421 13.61 5.71 13.73
N ASP A 422 14.51 4.73 13.83
CA ASP A 422 15.84 4.91 14.45
C ASP A 422 16.68 5.98 13.74
N LEU A 423 16.52 6.14 12.42
CA LEU A 423 17.22 7.16 11.63
C LEU A 423 16.57 8.54 11.82
N ALA A 424 15.25 8.64 11.64
CA ALA A 424 14.51 9.89 11.83
C ALA A 424 14.63 10.44 13.27
N VAL A 425 14.74 9.54 14.26
CA VAL A 425 14.97 9.91 15.67
C VAL A 425 16.27 10.70 15.84
N ARG A 426 17.33 10.31 15.12
CA ARG A 426 18.67 10.92 15.19
C ARG A 426 18.75 12.24 14.43
N ASP A 427 18.03 12.33 13.31
CA ASP A 427 18.09 13.51 12.42
C ASP A 427 17.25 14.69 12.91
N THR A 428 16.28 14.44 13.80
CA THR A 428 15.48 15.50 14.43
C THR A 428 15.98 15.77 15.85
N PRO A 429 16.71 16.88 16.12
CA PRO A 429 17.01 17.29 17.49
C PRO A 429 15.71 17.54 18.24
N ALA A 430 15.65 17.16 19.52
CA ALA A 430 14.49 17.44 20.37
C ALA A 430 14.16 18.94 20.33
N ARG A 431 13.01 19.31 19.76
CA ARG A 431 12.52 20.69 19.86
C ARG A 431 12.19 20.96 21.32
N SER A 432 12.84 21.96 21.91
CA SER A 432 12.57 22.42 23.28
C SER A 432 11.08 22.71 23.46
N ARG A 433 10.48 22.15 24.52
CA ARG A 433 9.07 22.36 24.89
C ARG A 433 8.75 23.86 24.93
N PRO A 434 7.69 24.35 24.25
CA PRO A 434 6.95 25.51 24.75
C PRO A 434 6.30 25.07 26.06
N GLY A 435 6.54 25.79 27.16
CA GLY A 435 6.00 25.43 28.47
C GLY A 435 4.48 25.29 28.43
N GLU A 436 3.97 24.15 28.89
CA GLU A 436 2.55 23.98 29.19
C GLU A 436 2.17 24.92 30.35
N PRO A 437 1.06 25.67 30.27
CA PRO A 437 0.40 26.22 31.44
C PRO A 437 -0.20 25.06 32.25
N GLY A 438 0.03 25.10 33.56
CA GLY A 438 -0.16 24.00 34.49
C GLY A 438 -1.56 23.38 34.49
N TRP A 439 -1.54 22.05 34.64
CA TRP A 439 -2.67 21.25 35.06
C TRP A 439 -2.96 21.57 36.54
N GLU A 440 -3.78 22.57 36.81
CA GLU A 440 -4.28 22.80 38.16
C GLU A 440 -5.40 21.80 38.48
N SER A 441 -5.10 20.93 39.43
CA SER A 441 -6.06 20.13 40.18
C SER A 441 -7.09 21.04 40.85
N GLY A 442 -8.37 20.87 40.51
CA GLY A 442 -9.48 21.60 41.11
C GLY A 442 -9.47 21.47 42.63
N ALA A 443 -9.19 22.59 43.32
CA ALA A 443 -9.35 22.74 44.75
C ALA A 443 -10.73 23.34 45.06
N ALA A 444 -11.37 22.73 46.06
CA ALA A 444 -12.66 22.99 46.67
C ALA A 444 -13.13 24.46 46.73
N LEU A 445 -14.41 24.66 46.41
CA LEU A 445 -15.20 25.84 46.76
C LEU A 445 -15.41 25.93 48.28
N PRO A 446 -15.28 27.12 48.90
CA PRO A 446 -15.65 27.33 50.29
C PRO A 446 -17.14 27.69 50.40
N MET A 447 -17.93 26.85 51.08
CA MET A 447 -19.25 27.26 51.60
C MET A 447 -19.04 28.01 52.92
N GLN A 448 -19.38 29.30 52.89
CA GLN A 448 -19.52 30.13 54.09
C GLN A 448 -20.67 29.65 54.96
N ARG A 449 -20.48 29.81 56.27
CA ARG A 449 -21.52 29.73 57.30
C ARG A 449 -22.41 30.97 57.21
N GLU A 450 -23.70 30.77 57.02
CA GLU A 450 -24.79 31.22 57.92
C GLU A 450 -26.06 30.41 57.63
#